data_AF-A0A1C4UDC6-F1
#
_entry.id   AF-A0A1C4UDC6-F1
#
_cell.length_a   1.000
_cell.length_b   1.000
_cell.length_c   1.000
_cell.angle_alpha   90.00
_cell.angle_beta   90.00
_cell.angle_gamma   90.00
#
_symmetry.space_group_name_H-M   'P 1'
#
loop_
_entity.id
_entity.type
_entity.pdbx_description
1 polymer ?
#
loop_
_entity_poly.entity_id
_entity_poly.type
_entity_poly.pdbx_seq_one_letter_code
_entity_poly.pdbx_strand_id
1 'polypeptide(L)'
;MDDQTGELARDIEVVNRALASTRVHLAALARAEDALELRRPTHSPLLTLVEQAEKAAARVTRYLRALSPTSTSDVNRNRECS
;
A
#
# COMPACT_ATOMS: atom_id res chain seq x y z
N MET A 1 -0.14 -14.96 -17.78
CA MET A 1 -0.26 -13.50 -17.58
C MET A 1 -0.77 -13.19 -16.17
N ASP A 2 -1.70 -13.99 -15.64
CA ASP A 2 -2.34 -13.76 -14.33
C ASP A 2 -1.39 -13.89 -13.12
N ASP A 3 -0.42 -14.80 -13.20
CA ASP A 3 0.54 -15.06 -12.11
C ASP A 3 1.47 -13.86 -11.86
N GLN A 4 2.02 -13.27 -12.93
CA GLN A 4 2.85 -12.06 -12.86
C GLN A 4 2.08 -10.86 -12.28
N THR A 5 0.78 -10.75 -12.57
CA THR A 5 -0.06 -9.66 -12.05
C THR A 5 -0.33 -9.84 -10.55
N GLY A 6 -0.52 -11.09 -10.10
CA GLY A 6 -0.66 -11.44 -8.70
C GLY A 6 0.63 -11.24 -7.90
N GLU A 7 1.77 -11.62 -8.46
CA GLU A 7 3.10 -11.35 -7.86
C GLU A 7 3.35 -9.85 -7.71
N LEU A 8 3.11 -9.07 -8.78
CA LEU A 8 3.27 -7.62 -8.72
C LEU A 8 2.34 -6.96 -7.70
N ALA A 9 1.10 -7.47 -7.54
CA ALA A 9 0.18 -6.98 -6.51
C ALA A 9 0.75 -7.20 -5.10
N ARG A 10 1.34 -8.38 -4.84
CA ARG A 10 1.99 -8.69 -3.55
C ARG A 10 3.20 -7.80 -3.30
N ASP A 11 4.02 -7.54 -4.32
CA ASP A 11 5.18 -6.66 -4.20
C ASP A 11 4.76 -5.23 -3.83
N ILE A 12 3.74 -4.69 -4.51
CA ILE A 12 3.21 -3.35 -4.19
C ILE A 12 2.55 -3.32 -2.79
N GLU A 13 1.98 -4.41 -2.31
CA GLU A 13 1.48 -4.50 -0.92
C GLU A 13 2.60 -4.48 0.12
N VAL A 14 3.74 -5.10 -0.16
CA VAL A 14 4.93 -5.01 0.68
C VAL A 14 5.43 -3.56 0.72
N VAL A 15 5.51 -2.90 -0.43
CA VAL A 15 5.88 -1.47 -0.52
C VAL A 15 4.90 -0.59 0.26
N ASN A 16 3.59 -0.82 0.09
CA ASN A 16 2.57 -0.04 0.81
C ASN A 16 2.68 -0.19 2.33
N ARG A 17 2.99 -1.41 2.82
CA ARG A 17 3.25 -1.64 4.26
C ARG A 17 4.50 -0.93 4.74
N ALA A 18 5.58 -0.93 3.95
CA ALA A 18 6.79 -0.21 4.29
C ALA A 18 6.52 1.31 4.39
N LEU A 19 5.79 1.88 3.42
CA LEU A 19 5.40 3.29 3.45
C LEU A 19 4.56 3.64 4.69
N ALA A 20 3.59 2.79 5.05
CA ALA A 20 2.81 2.95 6.28
C ALA A 20 3.67 2.99 7.55
N SER A 21 4.69 2.14 7.63
CA SER A 21 5.65 2.16 8.74
C SER A 21 6.50 3.43 8.73
N THR A 22 7.01 3.83 7.56
CA THR A 22 7.81 5.06 7.39
C THR A 22 7.01 6.29 7.82
N ARG A 23 5.72 6.36 7.50
CA ARG A 23 4.85 7.46 7.91
C ARG A 23 4.78 7.63 9.43
N VAL A 24 4.66 6.53 10.17
CA VAL A 24 4.65 6.54 11.64
C VAL A 24 5.96 7.11 12.18
N HIS A 25 7.10 6.67 11.65
CA HIS A 25 8.42 7.16 12.08
C HIS A 25 8.63 8.63 11.74
N LEU A 26 8.25 9.07 10.55
CA LEU A 26 8.36 10.48 10.14
C LEU A 26 7.45 11.39 10.99
N ALA A 27 6.24 10.93 11.32
CA ALA A 27 5.34 11.68 12.20
C ALA A 27 5.92 11.82 13.62
N ALA A 28 6.55 10.77 14.14
CA ALA A 28 7.23 10.82 15.42
C ALA A 28 8.44 11.78 15.40
N LEU A 29 9.23 11.72 14.32
CA LEU A 29 10.39 12.59 14.13
C LEU A 29 9.98 14.07 14.04
N ALA A 30 8.98 14.40 13.22
CA ALA A 30 8.48 15.77 13.09
C ALA A 30 8.00 16.34 14.43
N ARG A 31 7.29 15.54 15.22
CA ARG A 31 6.86 15.94 16.57
C ARG A 31 8.03 16.14 17.53
N ALA A 32 9.06 15.30 17.44
CA ALA A 32 10.25 15.43 18.27
C ALA A 32 11.03 16.70 17.92
N GLU A 33 11.16 17.02 16.63
CA GLU A 33 11.78 18.24 16.13
C GLU A 33 11.01 19.49 16.61
N ASP A 34 9.68 19.51 16.43
CA ASP A 34 8.84 20.61 16.92
C ASP A 34 8.96 20.81 18.43
N ALA A 35 9.03 19.72 19.22
CA ALA A 35 9.18 19.77 20.66
C ALA A 35 10.57 20.28 21.11
N LEU A 36 11.64 19.84 20.43
CA LEU A 36 13.00 20.29 20.70
C LEU A 36 13.18 21.78 20.43
N GLU A 37 12.58 22.27 19.35
CA GLU A 37 12.68 23.66 18.96
C GLU A 37 11.64 24.57 19.64
N LEU A 38 10.76 24.02 20.51
CA LEU A 38 9.59 24.69 21.08
C LEU A 38 8.72 25.39 20.00
N ARG A 39 8.72 24.84 18.78
CA ARG A 39 8.01 25.37 17.63
C ARG A 39 6.60 24.82 17.58
N ARG A 40 5.74 25.53 16.84
CA ARG A 40 4.42 25.00 16.50
C ARG A 40 4.57 23.82 15.53
N PRO A 41 3.61 22.88 15.52
CA PRO A 41 3.63 21.75 14.61
C PRO A 41 3.90 22.18 13.18
N THR A 42 5.04 21.77 12.63
CA THR A 42 5.44 22.21 11.30
C THR A 42 4.89 21.25 10.25
N HIS A 43 4.44 21.79 9.12
CA HIS A 43 4.07 20.95 7.97
C HIS A 43 5.32 20.17 7.53
N SER A 44 5.26 18.83 7.54
CA SER A 44 6.36 17.97 7.10
C SER A 44 6.15 17.56 5.64
N PRO A 45 6.93 18.11 4.67
CA PRO A 45 6.78 17.77 3.26
C PRO A 45 7.06 16.27 3.00
N LEU A 46 7.97 15.68 3.77
CA LEU A 46 8.28 14.24 3.68
C LEU A 46 7.09 13.39 4.13
N LEU A 47 6.40 13.78 5.21
CA LEU A 47 5.20 13.09 5.66
C LEU A 47 4.11 13.14 4.58
N THR A 48 3.90 14.32 3.99
CA THR A 48 2.96 14.52 2.89
C THR A 48 3.30 13.64 1.68
N LEU A 49 4.57 13.56 1.28
CA LEU A 49 5.02 12.72 0.17
C LEU A 49 4.76 11.22 0.42
N VAL A 50 5.05 10.74 1.63
CA VAL A 50 4.79 9.34 2.00
C VAL A 50 3.29 9.03 2.00
N GLU A 51 2.44 9.94 2.48
CA GLU A 51 0.99 9.77 2.41
C GLU A 51 0.46 9.67 0.97
N GLN A 52 1.02 10.46 0.05
CA GLN A 52 0.65 10.37 -1.36
C GLN A 52 1.15 9.05 -1.99
N ALA A 53 2.35 8.60 -1.63
CA ALA A 53 2.89 7.32 -2.07
C ALA A 53 2.04 6.14 -1.57
N GLU A 54 1.58 6.14 -0.31
CA GLU A 54 0.65 5.13 0.22
C GLU A 54 -0.65 5.09 -0.59
N LYS A 55 -1.26 6.25 -0.84
CA LYS A 55 -2.50 6.35 -1.63
C LYS A 55 -2.31 5.83 -3.06
N ALA A 56 -1.15 6.11 -3.66
CA ALA A 56 -0.82 5.62 -4.99
C ALA A 56 -0.60 4.11 -5.02
N ALA A 57 0.19 3.57 -4.09
CA ALA A 57 0.43 2.13 -3.96
C ALA A 57 -0.87 1.36 -3.73
N ALA A 58 -1.72 1.83 -2.81
CA ALA A 58 -3.03 1.21 -2.55
C ALA A 58 -3.94 1.18 -3.80
N ARG A 59 -3.92 2.24 -4.61
CA ARG A 59 -4.65 2.29 -5.90
C ARG A 59 -4.11 1.26 -6.89
N VAL A 60 -2.78 1.17 -7.02
CA VAL A 60 -2.13 0.22 -7.93
C VAL A 60 -2.41 -1.21 -7.50
N THR A 61 -2.27 -1.55 -6.21
CA THR A 61 -2.65 -2.87 -5.68
C THR A 61 -4.09 -3.23 -6.03
N ARG A 62 -5.04 -2.31 -5.82
CA ARG A 62 -6.45 -2.55 -6.14
C ARG A 62 -6.66 -2.82 -7.63
N TYR A 63 -6.01 -2.04 -8.48
CA TYR A 63 -6.06 -2.21 -9.93
C TYR A 63 -5.50 -3.58 -10.35
N LEU A 64 -4.32 -3.96 -9.86
CA LEU A 64 -3.70 -5.25 -10.17
C LEU A 64 -4.56 -6.43 -9.69
N ARG A 65 -5.13 -6.34 -8.48
CA ARG A 65 -6.05 -7.36 -7.96
C ARG A 65 -7.31 -7.49 -8.81
N ALA A 66 -7.83 -6.39 -9.35
CA ALA A 66 -8.99 -6.41 -10.23
C ALA A 66 -8.68 -7.01 -11.62
N LEU A 67 -7.42 -6.96 -12.06
CA LEU A 67 -6.95 -7.58 -13.30
C LEU A 67 -6.67 -9.08 -13.18
N SER A 68 -6.57 -9.62 -11.96
CA SER A 68 -6.43 -11.06 -11.68
C SER A 68 -7.73 -11.66 -11.10
N PRO A 69 -8.88 -11.65 -11.79
CA PRO A 69 -10.11 -12.30 -11.29
C PRO A 69 -10.06 -13.84 -11.34
N THR A 70 -8.98 -14.44 -11.85
CA THR A 70 -8.88 -15.87 -12.17
C THR A 70 -8.07 -16.65 -11.13
N SER A 71 -8.78 -17.19 -10.14
CA SER A 71 -8.38 -18.41 -9.41
C SER A 71 -9.56 -19.07 -8.68
N THR A 72 -10.73 -18.43 -8.61
CA THR A 72 -11.92 -18.98 -7.91
C THR A 72 -13.07 -19.38 -8.85
N SER A 73 -12.98 -19.10 -10.16
CA SER A 73 -13.97 -19.55 -11.15
C SER A 73 -13.72 -20.96 -11.71
N ASP A 74 -12.54 -21.54 -11.55
CA ASP A 74 -12.22 -22.89 -12.04
C ASP A 74 -12.59 -24.02 -11.06
N VAL A 75 -12.96 -23.69 -9.81
CA VAL A 75 -13.40 -24.69 -8.83
C VAL A 75 -14.89 -25.01 -8.96
N ASN A 76 -15.70 -24.15 -9.59
CA ASN A 76 -17.15 -24.31 -9.61
C ASN A 76 -17.73 -24.91 -10.91
N ARG A 77 -16.89 -25.21 -11.92
CA ARG A 77 -17.34 -25.82 -13.18
C ARG A 77 -17.18 -27.35 -13.22
N ASN A 78 -16.50 -27.94 -12.24
CA ASN A 78 -16.29 -29.40 -12.13
C ASN A 78 -17.31 -30.13 -11.23
N ARG A 79 -18.39 -29.47 -10.79
CA ARG A 79 -19.45 -30.08 -9.97
C ARG A 79 -20.77 -30.34 -10.69
N GLU A 80 -20.90 -29.96 -11.97
CA GLU A 80 -22.16 -30.06 -12.72
C GLU A 80 -22.18 -31.17 -13.78
N CYS A 81 -21.15 -32.03 -13.86
CA CYS A 81 -21.08 -33.14 -14.83
C CYS A 81 -20.80 -34.53 -14.19
N SER A 82 -21.28 -34.80 -12.98
CA SER A 82 -21.25 -36.15 -12.38
C SER A 82 -22.65 -36.66 -12.08
#